data_AF-A0A4P9WSR1-F1
#
_entry.id   AF-A0A4P9WSR1-F1
#
_cell.length_a   1.000
_cell.length_b   1.000
_cell.length_c   1.000
_cell.angle_alpha   90.00
_cell.angle_beta   90.00
_cell.angle_gamma   90.00
#
_symmetry.space_group_name_H-M   'P 1'
#
loop_
_entity.id
_entity.type
_entity.pdbx_description
1 polymer ?
#
loop_
_entity_poly.entity_id
_entity_poly.type
_entity_poly.pdbx_seq_one_letter_code
_entity_poly.pdbx_strand_id
1 'polypeptide(L)' 'VRVGIAVETVGQAGRPKPITGFQTHSTPVLMGQSERAELASDEYLPLTSILEGVVILKKNPEWEPEDVEMVAK' A
#
# COMPACT_ATOMS: atom_id res chain seq x y z
N VAL A 1 -2.47 4.00 -3.27
CA VAL A 1 -1.56 2.85 -3.50
C VAL A 1 -0.23 3.17 -2.89
N ARG A 2 0.39 2.24 -2.17
CA ARG A 2 1.76 2.38 -1.67
C ARG A 2 2.69 1.61 -2.59
N VAL A 3 3.78 2.23 -3.02
CA VAL A 3 4.77 1.62 -3.93
C VAL A 3 6.13 1.74 -3.28
N GLY A 4 6.90 0.66 -3.29
CA GLY A 4 8.22 0.67 -2.68
C GLY A 4 9.03 -0.59 -2.90
N ILE A 5 10.31 -0.49 -2.58
CA ILE A 5 11.23 -1.61 -2.54
C ILE A 5 11.29 -2.11 -1.10
N ALA A 6 11.19 -3.44 -0.93
CA ALA A 6 11.53 -4.05 0.34
C ALA A 6 13.05 -3.97 0.52
N VAL A 7 13.51 -3.09 1.40
CA VAL A 7 14.94 -2.95 1.75
C VAL A 7 15.26 -3.75 3.02
N GLU A 8 16.50 -4.23 3.13
CA GLU A 8 16.95 -5.01 4.27
C GLU A 8 17.14 -4.15 5.53
N THR A 9 16.99 -4.76 6.71
CA THR A 9 17.26 -4.15 8.01
C THR A 9 18.67 -3.57 8.08
N VAL A 10 18.82 -2.30 8.46
CA VAL A 10 20.14 -1.76 8.80
C VAL A 10 20.69 -2.45 10.04
N GLY A 11 21.98 -2.75 10.03
CA GLY A 11 22.73 -3.32 11.16
C GLY A 11 22.91 -2.32 12.30
N GLN A 12 21.83 -1.90 12.95
CA GLN A 12 21.93 -1.21 14.24
C GLN A 12 22.09 -2.25 15.35
N ALA A 13 23.16 -2.13 16.14
CA ALA A 13 23.33 -2.91 17.35
C ALA A 13 22.15 -2.66 18.31
N GLY A 14 21.33 -3.68 18.52
CA GLY A 14 20.30 -3.73 19.56
C GLY A 14 18.84 -3.64 19.09
N ARG A 15 18.52 -2.90 18.02
CA ARG A 15 17.14 -2.82 17.49
C ARG A 15 17.13 -2.78 15.97
N PRO A 16 17.04 -3.95 15.28
CA PRO A 16 16.86 -3.96 13.84
C PRO A 16 15.51 -3.32 13.50
N LYS A 17 15.53 -2.18 12.81
CA LYS A 17 14.33 -1.57 12.24
C LYS A 17 14.25 -1.96 10.76
N PRO A 18 13.17 -2.62 10.31
CA PRO A 18 12.95 -2.81 8.89
C PRO A 18 12.78 -1.42 8.27
N ILE A 19 13.70 -1.06 7.37
CA ILE A 19 13.51 0.12 6.54
C ILE A 19 12.52 -0.32 5.47
N THR A 20 11.39 0.38 5.36
CA THR A 20 10.42 0.16 4.29
C THR A 20 10.39 1.41 3.44
N GLY A 21 10.73 1.29 2.16
CA GLY A 21 10.81 2.40 1.21
C GLY A 21 9.50 2.62 0.47
N PHE A 22 8.36 2.63 1.18
CA PHE A 22 7.04 2.80 0.55
C PHE A 22 6.63 4.27 0.48
N GLN A 23 6.31 4.74 -0.72
CA GLN A 23 5.67 6.02 -0.97
C GLN A 23 4.19 5.83 -1.27
N THR A 24 3.33 6.66 -0.70
CA THR A 24 1.89 6.64 -1.00
C THR A 24 1.58 7.55 -2.17
N HIS A 25 0.96 7.00 -3.20
CA HIS A 25 0.44 7.72 -4.36
C HIS A 25 -1.08 7.62 -4.41
N SER A 26 -1.74 8.75 -4.66
CA SER A 26 -3.18 8.85 -4.95
C SER A 26 -3.47 8.82 -6.46
N THR A 27 -2.47 9.12 -7.29
CA THR A 27 -2.54 9.06 -8.76
C THR A 27 -1.91 7.78 -9.29
N PRO A 28 -2.33 7.28 -10.46
CA PRO A 28 -1.71 6.10 -11.07
C PRO A 28 -0.22 6.39 -11.34
N VAL A 29 0.63 5.47 -10.91
CA VAL A 29 2.09 5.58 -11.07
C VAL A 29 2.62 4.36 -11.82
N LEU A 30 3.61 4.58 -12.68
CA LEU A 30 4.36 3.51 -13.31
C LEU A 30 5.41 3.02 -12.32
N MET A 31 5.35 1.74 -11.94
CA MET A 31 6.33 1.13 -11.05
C MET A 31 7.63 0.82 -11.77
N GLY A 32 8.75 1.12 -11.13
CA GLY A 32 10.09 0.75 -11.55
C GLY A 32 10.37 -0.74 -11.36
N GLN A 33 11.43 -1.22 -12.00
CA GLN A 33 11.86 -2.62 -11.88
C GLN A 33 12.28 -2.91 -10.43
N SER A 34 11.71 -3.96 -9.83
CA SER A 34 11.87 -4.35 -8.41
C SER A 34 11.03 -3.57 -7.39
N GLU A 35 10.21 -2.61 -7.82
CA GLU A 35 9.20 -1.99 -6.95
C GLU A 35 7.96 -2.89 -6.82
N ARG A 36 7.34 -2.87 -5.65
CA ARG A 36 6.08 -3.58 -5.37
C ARG A 36 5.02 -2.58 -4.95
N ALA A 37 3.79 -2.78 -5.43
CA ALA A 37 2.63 -2.04 -4.95
C ALA A 37 1.85 -2.84 -3.92
N GLU A 38 1.27 -2.13 -2.97
CA GLU A 38 0.18 -2.59 -2.11
C GLU A 38 -0.97 -1.57 -2.13
N LEU A 39 -2.20 -2.05 -1.95
CA LEU A 39 -3.35 -1.16 -1.76
C LEU A 39 -3.26 -0.54 -0.37
N ALA A 40 -3.45 0.78 -0.31
CA ALA A 40 -3.34 1.54 0.94
C ALA A 40 -4.64 1.57 1.74
N SER A 41 -5.76 1.16 1.12
CA SER A 41 -7.09 1.11 1.70
C SER A 41 -7.77 -0.21 1.33
N ASP A 42 -8.62 -0.70 2.23
CA ASP A 42 -9.39 -1.95 2.06
C ASP A 42 -10.71 -1.75 1.30
N GLU A 43 -10.96 -0.54 0.77
CA GLU A 43 -12.14 -0.20 -0.02
C GLU A 43 -12.23 -1.03 -1.31
N TYR A 44 -11.09 -1.41 -1.86
CA TYR A 44 -10.98 -2.17 -3.10
C TYR A 44 -10.18 -3.44 -2.86
N LEU A 45 -10.69 -4.56 -3.38
CA LEU A 45 -9.99 -5.84 -3.41
C LEU A 45 -9.45 -6.09 -4.83
N PRO A 46 -8.18 -6.51 -4.96
CA PRO A 46 -7.65 -6.87 -6.26
C PRO A 46 -8.17 -8.27 -6.65
N LEU A 47 -8.58 -8.41 -7.92
CA LEU A 47 -8.95 -9.74 -8.45
C LEU A 47 -7.72 -10.62 -8.71
N THR A 48 -6.53 -10.02 -8.78
CA THR A 48 -5.26 -10.71 -8.95
C THR A 48 -4.47 -10.69 -7.64
N SER A 49 -3.78 -11.79 -7.34
CA SER A 49 -2.94 -11.89 -6.13
C SER A 49 -1.64 -11.07 -6.23
N ILE A 50 -1.32 -10.58 -7.42
CA ILE A 50 -0.11 -9.82 -7.72
C ILE A 50 -0.51 -8.51 -8.39
N LEU A 51 0.06 -7.39 -7.91
CA LEU A 51 -0.20 -6.05 -8.40
C LEU A 51 0.86 -5.64 -9.44
N GLU A 52 0.80 -6.21 -10.64
CA GLU A 52 1.75 -5.93 -11.74
C GLU A 52 1.02 -5.54 -13.03
N GLY A 53 1.54 -4.53 -13.74
CA GLY A 53 1.01 -4.10 -15.04
C GLY A 53 -0.36 -3.44 -14.94
N VAL A 54 -1.42 -4.18 -15.26
CA VAL A 54 -2.82 -3.71 -15.21
C VAL A 54 -3.60 -4.62 -14.29
N VAL A 55 -4.15 -4.05 -13.22
CA VAL A 55 -4.89 -4.78 -12.19
C VAL A 55 -6.34 -4.31 -12.21
N ILE A 56 -7.26 -5.27 -12.26
CA ILE A 56 -8.69 -5.00 -12.11
C ILE A 56 -9.03 -5.08 -10.63
N LEU A 57 -9.56 -3.98 -10.10
CA LEU A 57 -10.03 -3.87 -8.73
C LEU A 57 -11.55 -4.06 -8.67
N LYS A 58 -12.02 -4.75 -7.63
CA LYS A 58 -13.42 -4.88 -7.29
C LYS A 58 -13.69 -4.11 -6.00
N LYS A 59 -14.81 -3.38 -5.91
CA LYS A 59 -15.23 -2.78 -4.64
C LYS A 59 -15.43 -3.87 -3.59
N ASN A 60 -14.83 -3.69 -2.43
CA ASN A 60 -14.93 -4.63 -1.33
C ASN A 60 -16.37 -4.61 -0.78
N PRO A 61 -17.10 -5.74 -0.78
CA PRO A 61 -18.44 -5.81 -0.21
C PRO A 61 -18.46 -5.75 1.32
N GLU A 62 -17.34 -6.04 1.99
CA GLU A 62 -17.20 -5.99 3.45
C GLU A 62 -16.63 -4.67 3.94
N TRP A 63 -16.35 -3.73 3.03
CA TRP A 63 -15.86 -2.42 3.41
C TRP A 63 -17.01 -1.54 3.87
N GLU A 64 -17.05 -1.28 5.18
CA GLU A 64 -17.88 -0.25 5.77
C GLU A 64 -17.10 1.07 5.72
N PRO A 65 -17.69 2.16 5.22
CA PRO A 65 -17.07 3.47 5.33
C PRO A 65 -16.93 3.80 6.81
N GLU A 66 -15.70 4.08 7.27
CA GLU A 66 -15.53 4.68 8.58
C GLU A 66 -16.27 6.03 8.56
N ASP A 67 -17.35 6.14 9.34
CA ASP A 67 -18.04 7.39 9.58
C ASP A 67 -17.04 8.35 10.24
N VAL A 68 -16.37 9.17 9.42
CA VAL A 68 -15.67 10.37 9.87
C VAL A 68 -16.70 11.43 10.28
N GLU A 69 -17.54 11.11 11.26
CA GLU A 69 -18.26 12.10 12.03
C GLU A 69 -17.29 12.74 13.04
N MET A 70 -16.93 14.00 12.74
CA MET A 70 -16.70 15.06 13.71
C MET A 70 -15.44 14.97 14.61
N VAL A 71 -14.25 15.20 14.05
CA VAL A 71 -13.18 15.91 14.78
C VAL A 71 -13.20 17.39 14.37
N ALA A 72 -14.36 18.00 14.55
CA ALA A 72 -14.53 19.44 14.65
C ALA A 72 -15.24 19.71 15.98
N LYS A 73 -14.49 19.56 17.07
CA LYS A 73 -14.83 20.16 18.35
C LYS A 73 -13.57 20.49 19.14
#